data_AF-A0A353YZA6-F1
#
_entry.id   AF-A0A353YZA6-F1
#
_cell.length_a   1.000
_cell.length_b   1.000
_cell.length_c   1.000
_cell.angle_alpha   90.00
_cell.angle_beta   90.00
_cell.angle_gamma   90.00
#
_symmetry.space_group_name_H-M   'P 1'
#
loop_
_entity.id
_entity.type
_entity.pdbx_description
1 polymer ?
#
loop_
_entity_poly.entity_id
_entity_poly.type
_entity_poly.pdbx_seq_one_letter_code
_entity_poly.pdbx_strand_id
1 'polypeptide(L)'
;MNSLNDLTKAYEFAAQKHTYQRRKGVRDIPYINHPIEVVNLLAHTIQNLNNSLLIAAVLHDTIEDTDATPEEVEQLFGVDIKNLVLEVTDDMQLAKEIRRRKQVEGANALSDEAKLIKIADKTCNILDILTTRIEWNRSRKVEYVLWAKEVVKGCRGINHLLEDEFDKAVELARQVLGEF
;
A
#
# COMPACT_ATOMS: atom_id res chain seq x y z
N MET A 1 -21.84 12.05 7.93
CA MET A 1 -20.43 12.06 8.38
C MET A 1 -19.73 13.24 7.75
N ASN A 2 -18.93 13.99 8.50
CA ASN A 2 -18.18 15.13 7.97
C ASN A 2 -16.84 14.60 7.45
N SER A 3 -16.78 14.29 6.16
CA SER A 3 -15.73 13.49 5.50
C SER A 3 -14.29 13.91 5.84
N LEU A 4 -14.06 15.21 5.97
CA LEU A 4 -12.72 15.75 6.26
C LEU A 4 -12.27 15.43 7.69
N ASN A 5 -13.20 15.39 8.66
CA ASN A 5 -12.87 15.09 10.05
C ASN A 5 -12.41 13.64 10.21
N ASP A 6 -13.11 12.71 9.57
CA ASP A 6 -12.81 11.28 9.67
C ASP A 6 -11.48 10.94 8.98
N LEU A 7 -11.19 11.57 7.84
CA LEU A 7 -9.89 11.43 7.18
C LEU A 7 -8.74 12.02 8.02
N THR A 8 -8.94 13.18 8.65
CA THR A 8 -7.92 13.80 9.50
C THR A 8 -7.63 12.93 10.74
N LYS A 9 -8.67 12.35 11.35
CA LYS A 9 -8.53 11.38 12.44
C LYS A 9 -7.77 10.12 12.00
N ALA A 10 -8.00 9.63 10.79
CA ALA A 10 -7.26 8.48 10.26
C ALA A 10 -5.76 8.79 10.15
N TYR A 11 -5.40 9.98 9.65
CA TYR A 11 -4.00 10.41 9.58
C TYR A 11 -3.37 10.57 10.97
N GLU A 12 -4.09 11.15 11.92
CA GLU A 12 -3.63 11.25 13.30
C GLU A 12 -3.36 9.86 13.90
N PHE A 13 -4.31 8.94 13.75
CA PHE A 13 -4.19 7.57 14.25
C PHE A 13 -3.01 6.84 13.60
N ALA A 14 -2.90 6.86 12.26
CA ALA A 14 -1.79 6.24 11.54
C ALA A 14 -0.44 6.85 11.94
N ALA A 15 -0.35 8.18 12.10
CA ALA A 15 0.87 8.85 12.53
C ALA A 15 1.29 8.41 13.94
N GLN A 16 0.33 8.29 14.86
CA GLN A 16 0.58 7.81 16.22
C GLN A 16 1.05 6.34 16.23
N LYS A 17 0.35 5.45 15.52
CA LYS A 17 0.70 4.02 15.44
C LYS A 17 2.07 3.79 14.79
N HIS A 18 2.40 4.56 13.76
CA HIS A 18 3.68 4.47 13.05
C HIS A 18 4.78 5.39 13.61
N THR A 19 4.62 5.98 14.81
CA THR A 19 5.54 7.00 15.39
C THR A 19 7.01 6.57 15.34
N TYR A 20 7.29 5.30 15.67
CA TYR A 20 8.65 4.76 15.74
C TYR A 20 9.06 3.99 14.48
N GLN A 21 8.14 3.77 13.54
CA GLN A 21 8.45 3.07 12.30
C GLN A 21 9.11 4.01 11.30
N ARG A 22 10.01 3.45 10.50
CA ARG A 22 10.82 4.16 9.50
C ARG A 22 10.80 3.42 8.18
N ARG A 23 10.82 4.15 7.08
CA ARG A 23 11.05 3.57 5.74
C ARG A 23 12.45 2.99 5.68
N LYS A 24 12.61 1.95 4.87
CA LYS A 24 13.93 1.34 4.65
C LYS A 24 14.83 2.35 3.95
N GLY A 25 16.10 2.44 4.36
CA GLY A 25 17.11 3.26 3.71
C GLY A 25 17.81 4.22 4.66
N VAL A 26 18.83 4.91 4.14
CA VAL A 26 19.76 5.72 4.96
C VAL A 26 19.20 7.06 5.45
N ARG A 27 18.00 7.45 4.98
CA ARG A 27 17.41 8.77 5.26
C ARG A 27 16.52 8.80 6.50
N ASP A 28 16.28 7.66 7.15
CA ASP A 28 15.43 7.53 8.34
C ASP A 28 14.07 8.24 8.21
N ILE A 29 13.39 8.06 7.07
CA ILE A 29 12.13 8.75 6.76
C ILE A 29 11.01 8.15 7.63
N PRO A 30 10.20 8.96 8.36
CA PRO A 30 9.06 8.47 9.14
C PRO A 30 8.07 7.67 8.28
N TYR A 31 7.59 6.53 8.78
CA TYR A 31 6.78 5.61 7.97
C TYR A 31 5.45 6.22 7.51
N ILE A 32 4.86 7.15 8.26
CA ILE A 32 3.63 7.87 7.88
C ILE A 32 3.67 8.50 6.48
N ASN A 33 4.87 8.79 5.93
CA ASN A 33 5.01 9.25 4.56
C ASN A 33 4.54 8.22 3.53
N HIS A 34 4.64 6.91 3.80
CA HIS A 34 4.13 5.86 2.90
C HIS A 34 2.60 5.91 2.75
N PRO A 35 1.79 5.83 3.83
CA PRO A 35 0.34 6.03 3.69
C PRO A 35 -0.05 7.35 3.02
N ILE A 36 0.71 8.44 3.24
CA ILE A 36 0.48 9.73 2.57
C ILE A 36 0.74 9.61 1.05
N GLU A 37 1.84 8.98 0.64
CA GLU A 37 2.17 8.74 -0.77
C GLU A 37 1.09 7.89 -1.47
N VAL A 38 0.61 6.84 -0.80
CA VAL A 38 -0.45 5.96 -1.31
C VAL A 38 -1.74 6.75 -1.53
N VAL A 39 -2.18 7.53 -0.54
CA VAL A 39 -3.37 8.39 -0.68
C VAL A 39 -3.20 9.44 -1.77
N ASN A 40 -2.02 10.06 -1.86
CA ASN A 40 -1.75 11.06 -2.88
C ASN A 40 -1.84 10.46 -4.30
N LEU A 41 -1.34 9.24 -4.49
CA LEU A 41 -1.45 8.54 -5.77
C LEU A 41 -2.91 8.22 -6.12
N LEU A 42 -3.71 7.73 -5.17
CA LEU A 42 -5.14 7.50 -5.36
C LEU A 42 -5.88 8.81 -5.70
N ALA A 43 -5.56 9.90 -5.00
CA ALA A 43 -6.12 11.22 -5.25
C ALA A 43 -5.74 11.84 -6.59
N HIS A 44 -4.58 11.48 -7.12
CA HIS A 44 -4.14 11.94 -8.42
C HIS A 44 -4.82 11.19 -9.58
N THR A 45 -5.19 9.92 -9.37
CA THR A 45 -5.61 9.01 -10.46
C THR A 45 -7.11 8.74 -10.50
N ILE A 46 -7.82 8.88 -9.38
CA ILE A 46 -9.24 8.50 -9.27
C ILE A 46 -10.11 9.75 -9.13
N GLN A 47 -11.09 9.89 -10.02
CA GLN A 47 -12.14 10.90 -9.89
C GLN A 47 -13.22 10.45 -8.91
N ASN A 48 -13.79 11.39 -8.15
CA ASN A 48 -14.87 11.13 -7.18
C ASN A 48 -14.52 10.08 -6.12
N LEU A 49 -13.35 10.23 -5.50
CA LEU A 49 -12.89 9.35 -4.43
C LEU A 49 -13.91 9.20 -3.31
N ASN A 50 -14.11 7.96 -2.90
CA ASN A 50 -14.83 7.63 -1.69
C ASN A 50 -13.92 7.87 -0.46
N ASN A 51 -14.46 8.53 0.57
CA ASN A 51 -13.72 8.74 1.82
C ASN A 51 -13.35 7.42 2.51
N SER A 52 -14.17 6.38 2.41
CA SER A 52 -13.86 5.07 3.00
C SER A 52 -12.61 4.46 2.37
N LEU A 53 -12.44 4.60 1.05
CA LEU A 53 -11.23 4.16 0.33
C LEU A 53 -10.00 4.94 0.82
N LEU A 54 -10.11 6.26 0.95
CA LEU A 54 -9.00 7.09 1.42
C LEU A 54 -8.62 6.78 2.86
N ILE A 55 -9.60 6.63 3.75
CA ILE A 55 -9.36 6.28 5.15
C ILE A 55 -8.69 4.90 5.23
N ALA A 56 -9.20 3.89 4.52
CA ALA A 56 -8.57 2.57 4.51
C ALA A 56 -7.15 2.61 3.93
N ALA A 57 -6.90 3.44 2.90
CA ALA A 57 -5.55 3.64 2.36
C ALA A 57 -4.60 4.30 3.39
N VAL A 58 -5.07 5.23 4.22
CA VAL A 58 -4.28 5.78 5.33
C VAL A 58 -3.94 4.70 6.36
N LEU A 59 -4.87 3.76 6.59
CA LEU A 59 -4.78 2.77 7.66
C LEU A 59 -4.20 1.42 7.23
N HIS A 60 -3.90 1.21 5.94
CA HIS A 60 -3.68 -0.11 5.35
C HIS A 60 -2.60 -0.96 6.03
N ASP A 61 -1.55 -0.32 6.56
CA ASP A 61 -0.44 -0.99 7.26
C ASP A 61 -0.57 -0.96 8.79
N THR A 62 -1.58 -0.28 9.35
CA THR A 62 -1.66 -0.09 10.80
C THR A 62 -1.85 -1.42 11.54
N ILE A 63 -2.72 -2.30 11.05
CA ILE A 63 -2.93 -3.63 11.67
C ILE A 63 -1.73 -4.56 11.39
N GLU A 64 -1.09 -4.44 10.22
CA GLU A 64 0.02 -5.30 9.81
C GLU A 64 1.32 -5.00 10.60
N ASP A 65 1.66 -3.72 10.74
CA ASP A 65 2.99 -3.27 11.15
C ASP A 65 3.04 -2.62 12.54
N THR A 66 1.90 -2.46 13.21
CA THR A 66 1.82 -1.76 14.51
C THR A 66 1.04 -2.59 15.55
N ASP A 67 0.73 -1.98 16.69
CA ASP A 67 -0.10 -2.57 17.74
C ASP A 67 -1.61 -2.28 17.56
N ALA A 68 -2.01 -1.67 16.44
CA ALA A 68 -3.42 -1.43 16.14
C ALA A 68 -4.18 -2.75 15.97
N THR A 69 -5.39 -2.83 16.53
CA THR A 69 -6.25 -4.00 16.37
C THR A 69 -7.42 -3.74 15.42
N PRO A 70 -8.02 -4.79 14.81
CA PRO A 70 -9.24 -4.63 14.02
C PRO A 70 -10.38 -4.00 14.82
N GLU A 71 -10.48 -4.29 16.12
CA GLU A 71 -11.49 -3.72 17.01
C GLU A 71 -11.28 -2.22 17.23
N GLU A 72 -10.03 -1.76 17.38
CA GLU A 72 -9.71 -0.33 17.45
C GLU A 72 -10.13 0.40 16.16
N VAL A 73 -9.81 -0.18 15.00
CA VAL A 73 -10.19 0.39 13.69
C VAL A 73 -11.72 0.43 13.53
N GLU A 74 -12.43 -0.61 13.95
CA GLU A 74 -13.90 -0.65 13.90
C GLU A 74 -14.53 0.40 14.80
N GLN A 75 -14.04 0.56 16.03
CA GLN A 75 -14.58 1.53 16.98
C GLN A 75 -14.40 2.98 16.50
N LEU A 76 -13.27 3.27 15.85
CA LEU A 76 -12.93 4.62 15.41
C LEU A 76 -13.50 4.98 14.04
N PHE A 77 -13.52 4.03 13.11
CA PHE A 77 -13.80 4.28 11.69
C PHE A 77 -14.96 3.46 11.12
N GLY A 78 -15.45 2.46 11.85
CA GLY A 78 -16.58 1.63 11.45
C GLY A 78 -16.19 0.33 10.73
N VAL A 79 -17.17 -0.57 10.62
CA VAL A 79 -16.99 -1.93 10.14
C VAL A 79 -16.53 -2.03 8.69
N ASP A 80 -17.02 -1.13 7.82
CA ASP A 80 -16.69 -1.15 6.39
C ASP A 80 -15.20 -0.82 6.16
N ILE A 81 -14.68 0.19 6.86
CA ILE A 81 -13.27 0.57 6.80
C ILE A 81 -12.39 -0.52 7.40
N LYS A 82 -12.77 -1.09 8.56
CA LYS A 82 -12.05 -2.22 9.14
C LYS A 82 -11.97 -3.39 8.15
N ASN A 83 -13.08 -3.79 7.55
CA ASN A 83 -13.10 -4.90 6.59
C ASN A 83 -12.18 -4.63 5.40
N LEU A 84 -12.19 -3.41 4.86
CA LEU A 84 -11.32 -3.03 3.76
C LEU A 84 -9.82 -3.04 4.14
N VAL A 85 -9.48 -2.56 5.35
CA VAL A 85 -8.10 -2.65 5.88
C VAL A 85 -7.67 -4.11 6.06
N LEU A 86 -8.56 -4.98 6.54
CA LEU A 86 -8.28 -6.41 6.71
C LEU A 86 -8.05 -7.13 5.37
N GLU A 87 -8.73 -6.73 4.30
CA GLU A 87 -8.49 -7.30 2.96
C GLU A 87 -7.06 -7.06 2.47
N VAL A 88 -6.43 -5.96 2.90
CA VAL A 88 -5.08 -5.58 2.48
C VAL A 88 -3.99 -5.86 3.51
N THR A 89 -4.36 -6.36 4.69
CA THR A 89 -3.46 -6.76 5.77
C THR A 89 -2.96 -8.19 5.57
N ASP A 90 -1.64 -8.39 5.58
CA ASP A 90 -1.05 -9.73 5.56
C ASP A 90 -1.05 -10.39 6.96
N ASP A 91 -1.16 -11.72 7.00
CA ASP A 91 -0.96 -12.50 8.22
C ASP A 91 0.54 -12.64 8.56
N MET A 92 0.99 -11.80 9.50
CA MET A 92 2.39 -11.71 9.90
C MET A 92 2.92 -12.94 10.67
N GLN A 93 2.06 -13.90 11.04
CA GLN A 93 2.50 -15.19 11.60
C GLN A 93 3.09 -16.13 10.54
N LEU A 94 2.77 -15.90 9.26
CA LEU A 94 3.24 -16.72 8.16
C LEU A 94 4.63 -16.29 7.69
N ALA A 95 5.41 -17.25 7.18
CA ALA A 95 6.69 -16.94 6.55
C ALA A 95 6.50 -15.99 5.35
N LYS A 96 7.47 -15.09 5.13
CA LYS A 96 7.41 -14.06 4.08
C LYS A 96 7.08 -14.63 2.69
N GLU A 97 7.68 -15.76 2.31
CA GLU A 97 7.41 -16.39 1.01
C GLU A 97 5.97 -16.91 0.90
N ILE A 98 5.38 -17.37 2.01
CA ILE A 98 3.98 -17.81 2.05
C ILE A 98 3.06 -16.59 1.90
N ARG A 99 3.35 -15.47 2.58
CA ARG A 99 2.58 -14.22 2.46
C ARG A 99 2.61 -13.68 1.03
N ARG A 100 3.80 -13.63 0.44
CA ARG A 100 3.99 -13.22 -0.96
C ARG A 100 3.19 -14.07 -1.94
N ARG A 101 3.20 -15.39 -1.76
CA ARG A 101 2.40 -16.31 -2.59
C ARG A 101 0.90 -16.07 -2.42
N LYS A 102 0.43 -15.93 -1.17
CA LYS A 102 -0.98 -15.63 -0.87
C LYS A 102 -1.45 -14.31 -1.49
N GLN A 103 -0.61 -13.26 -1.49
CA GLN A 103 -0.94 -12.00 -2.15
C GLN A 103 -1.18 -12.19 -3.66
N VAL A 104 -0.40 -13.05 -4.33
CA VAL A 104 -0.60 -13.33 -5.76
C VAL A 104 -1.85 -14.18 -5.99
N GLU A 105 -2.02 -15.26 -5.22
CA GLU A 105 -3.16 -16.19 -5.36
C GLU A 105 -4.51 -15.54 -5.03
N GLY A 106 -4.54 -14.62 -4.06
CA GLY A 106 -5.76 -13.95 -3.59
C GLY A 106 -6.09 -12.63 -4.26
N ALA A 107 -5.18 -12.04 -5.05
CA ALA A 107 -5.36 -10.69 -5.60
C ALA A 107 -6.65 -10.51 -6.42
N ASN A 108 -7.07 -11.53 -7.18
CA ASN A 108 -8.28 -11.45 -8.00
C ASN A 108 -9.58 -11.46 -7.18
N ALA A 109 -9.55 -12.01 -5.97
CA ALA A 109 -10.69 -12.18 -5.07
C ALA A 109 -10.94 -10.96 -4.17
N LEU A 110 -9.99 -10.01 -4.14
CA LEU A 110 -10.12 -8.74 -3.43
C LEU A 110 -11.28 -7.90 -3.99
N SER A 111 -11.91 -7.11 -3.14
CA SER A 111 -12.82 -6.04 -3.54
C SER A 111 -12.14 -5.02 -4.46
N ASP A 112 -12.93 -4.29 -5.25
CA ASP A 112 -12.39 -3.29 -6.16
C ASP A 112 -11.64 -2.19 -5.40
N GLU A 113 -12.14 -1.76 -4.24
CA GLU A 113 -11.43 -0.83 -3.37
C GLU A 113 -10.10 -1.40 -2.83
N ALA A 114 -10.07 -2.66 -2.40
CA ALA A 114 -8.84 -3.30 -1.91
C ALA A 114 -7.80 -3.43 -3.03
N LYS A 115 -8.23 -3.72 -4.26
CA LYS A 115 -7.38 -3.75 -5.46
C LYS A 115 -6.74 -2.40 -5.73
N LEU A 116 -7.50 -1.30 -5.64
CA LEU A 116 -6.96 0.06 -5.79
C LEU A 116 -5.87 0.36 -4.76
N ILE A 117 -6.11 0.03 -3.48
CA ILE A 117 -5.11 0.20 -2.41
C ILE A 117 -3.86 -0.64 -2.72
N LYS A 118 -4.01 -1.91 -3.08
CA LYS A 118 -2.85 -2.78 -3.40
C LYS A 118 -2.06 -2.26 -4.60
N ILE A 119 -2.70 -1.74 -5.66
CA ILE A 119 -1.98 -1.16 -6.80
C ILE A 119 -1.20 0.08 -6.37
N ALA A 120 -1.84 0.98 -5.62
CA ALA A 120 -1.19 2.20 -5.14
C ALA A 120 -0.01 1.90 -4.20
N ASP A 121 -0.19 0.99 -3.22
CA ASP A 121 0.86 0.50 -2.33
C ASP A 121 2.06 -0.06 -3.11
N LYS A 122 1.82 -0.96 -4.08
CA LYS A 122 2.91 -1.54 -4.88
C LYS A 122 3.61 -0.50 -5.75
N THR A 123 2.88 0.48 -6.28
CA THR A 123 3.46 1.59 -7.05
C THR A 123 4.39 2.43 -6.17
N CYS A 124 3.92 2.89 -5.01
CA CYS A 124 4.69 3.68 -4.06
C CYS A 124 5.94 2.93 -3.58
N ASN A 125 5.82 1.64 -3.28
CA ASN A 125 6.95 0.82 -2.87
C ASN A 125 8.00 0.64 -3.98
N ILE A 126 7.59 0.44 -5.24
CA ILE A 126 8.53 0.38 -6.37
C ILE A 126 9.28 1.71 -6.49
N LEU A 127 8.58 2.84 -6.45
CA LEU A 127 9.22 4.15 -6.52
C LEU A 127 10.19 4.39 -5.36
N ASP A 128 9.83 3.99 -4.15
CA ASP A 128 10.67 4.11 -2.95
C ASP A 128 11.98 3.32 -3.10
N ILE A 129 11.93 2.04 -3.49
CA ILE A 129 13.15 1.21 -3.61
C ILE A 129 14.09 1.68 -4.73
N LEU A 130 13.59 2.46 -5.70
CA LEU A 130 14.38 3.01 -6.80
C LEU A 130 15.01 4.36 -6.45
N THR A 131 14.27 5.21 -5.73
CA THR A 131 14.67 6.60 -5.47
C THR A 131 15.42 6.75 -4.14
N THR A 132 15.22 5.84 -3.19
CA THR A 132 15.93 5.87 -1.91
C THR A 132 17.16 4.97 -1.92
N ARG A 133 18.18 5.40 -1.16
CA ARG A 133 19.37 4.60 -0.93
C ARG A 133 19.07 3.54 0.13
N ILE A 134 18.62 2.37 -0.35
CA ILE A 134 18.46 1.14 0.43
C ILE A 134 19.60 0.16 0.16
N GLU A 135 19.96 -0.63 1.17
CA GLU A 135 20.99 -1.68 1.07
C GLU A 135 20.46 -2.98 0.42
N TRP A 136 19.68 -2.85 -0.64
CA TRP A 136 19.27 -3.99 -1.46
C TRP A 136 20.14 -4.07 -2.70
N ASN A 137 20.69 -5.26 -2.95
CA ASN A 137 21.34 -5.53 -4.23
C ASN A 137 20.31 -5.48 -5.38
N ARG A 138 20.82 -5.37 -6.61
CA ARG A 138 20.00 -5.31 -7.83
C ARG A 138 19.01 -6.47 -7.89
N SER A 139 19.48 -7.70 -7.68
CA SER A 139 18.64 -8.91 -7.81
C SER A 139 17.42 -8.87 -6.90
N ARG A 140 17.58 -8.42 -5.65
CA ARG A 140 16.49 -8.28 -4.69
C ARG A 140 15.48 -7.20 -5.08
N LYS A 141 15.94 -6.09 -5.68
CA LYS A 141 15.04 -5.06 -6.21
C LYS A 141 14.24 -5.59 -7.40
N VAL A 142 14.89 -6.27 -8.34
CA VAL A 142 14.22 -6.90 -9.50
C VAL A 142 13.20 -7.95 -9.03
N GLU A 143 13.56 -8.80 -8.08
CA GLU A 143 12.65 -9.80 -7.49
C GLU A 143 11.41 -9.15 -6.87
N TYR A 144 11.58 -8.03 -6.16
CA TYR A 144 10.45 -7.27 -5.63
C TYR A 144 9.53 -6.75 -6.74
N VAL A 145 10.09 -6.14 -7.80
CA VAL A 145 9.32 -5.60 -8.92
C VAL A 145 8.57 -6.72 -9.65
N LEU A 146 9.21 -7.86 -9.91
CA LEU A 146 8.57 -9.01 -10.54
C LEU A 146 7.43 -9.57 -9.68
N TRP A 147 7.63 -9.71 -8.38
CA TRP A 147 6.57 -10.13 -7.46
C TRP A 147 5.42 -9.12 -7.43
N ALA A 148 5.71 -7.82 -7.38
CA ALA A 148 4.69 -6.77 -7.41
C ALA A 148 3.85 -6.83 -8.68
N LYS A 149 4.46 -7.12 -9.85
CA LYS A 149 3.74 -7.32 -11.11
C LYS A 149 2.77 -8.49 -11.04
N GLU A 150 3.15 -9.61 -10.45
CA GLU A 150 2.26 -10.78 -10.30
C GLU A 150 1.08 -10.49 -9.37
N VAL A 151 1.29 -9.72 -8.30
CA VAL A 151 0.18 -9.25 -7.43
C VAL A 151 -0.75 -8.33 -8.23
N VAL A 152 -0.20 -7.28 -8.86
CA VAL A 152 -1.00 -6.28 -9.58
C VAL A 152 -1.75 -6.87 -10.76
N LYS A 153 -1.23 -7.93 -11.41
CA LYS A 153 -1.95 -8.66 -12.46
C LYS A 153 -3.32 -9.14 -12.01
N GLY A 154 -3.48 -9.57 -10.75
CA GLY A 154 -4.78 -9.97 -10.19
C GLY A 154 -5.67 -8.78 -9.79
N CYS A 155 -5.11 -7.58 -9.65
CA CYS A 155 -5.83 -6.37 -9.25
C CYS A 155 -6.32 -5.49 -10.41
N ARG A 156 -5.91 -5.79 -11.66
CA ARG A 156 -6.23 -4.96 -12.84
C ARG A 156 -7.71 -5.02 -13.24
N GLY A 157 -8.10 -4.03 -14.04
CA GLY A 157 -9.44 -3.88 -14.62
C GLY A 157 -10.33 -2.91 -13.86
N ILE A 158 -9.77 -2.16 -12.89
CA ILE A 158 -10.54 -1.27 -12.00
C ILE A 158 -10.34 0.19 -12.38
N ASN A 159 -9.10 0.64 -12.55
CA ASN A 159 -8.80 2.03 -12.88
C ASN A 159 -7.55 2.13 -13.77
N HIS A 160 -7.77 2.44 -15.05
CA HIS A 160 -6.70 2.51 -16.05
C HIS A 160 -5.62 3.55 -15.72
N LEU A 161 -5.97 4.71 -15.16
CA LEU A 161 -4.98 5.74 -14.82
C LEU A 161 -4.04 5.28 -13.69
N LEU A 162 -4.57 4.62 -12.67
CA LEU A 162 -3.78 4.05 -11.59
C LEU A 162 -2.91 2.88 -12.07
N GLU A 163 -3.46 2.03 -12.94
CA GLU A 163 -2.72 0.94 -13.57
C GLU A 163 -1.57 1.46 -14.46
N ASP A 164 -1.79 2.56 -15.19
CA ASP A 164 -0.76 3.24 -15.98
C ASP A 164 0.36 3.81 -15.10
N GLU A 165 0.04 4.37 -13.92
CA GLU A 165 1.07 4.82 -12.97
C GLU A 165 1.91 3.66 -12.43
N PHE A 166 1.29 2.50 -12.17
CA PHE A 166 2.04 1.28 -11.83
C PHE A 166 2.98 0.85 -12.99
N ASP A 167 2.49 0.86 -14.22
CA ASP A 167 3.29 0.49 -15.40
C ASP A 167 4.46 1.44 -15.63
N LYS A 168 4.27 2.75 -15.42
CA LYS A 168 5.36 3.74 -15.44
C LYS A 168 6.40 3.46 -14.35
N ALA A 169 5.99 3.08 -13.14
CA ALA A 169 6.91 2.73 -12.07
C ALA A 169 7.73 1.46 -12.41
N VAL A 170 7.11 0.46 -13.03
CA VAL A 170 7.81 -0.74 -13.53
C VAL A 170 8.79 -0.39 -14.65
N GLU A 171 8.40 0.50 -15.57
CA GLU A 171 9.29 0.92 -16.66
C GLU A 171 10.49 1.73 -16.15
N LEU A 172 10.27 2.62 -15.18
CA LEU A 172 11.37 3.29 -14.47
C LEU A 172 12.29 2.27 -13.80
N ALA A 173 11.74 1.21 -13.20
CA ALA A 173 12.53 0.15 -12.60
C ALA A 173 13.44 -0.54 -13.63
N ARG A 174 12.95 -0.80 -14.84
CA ARG A 174 13.77 -1.35 -15.94
C ARG A 174 14.86 -0.40 -16.39
N GLN A 175 14.59 0.90 -16.46
CA GLN A 175 15.59 1.90 -16.82
C GLN A 175 16.71 2.00 -15.77
N VAL A 176 16.35 1.98 -14.48
CA VAL A 176 17.30 2.13 -13.37
C VAL A 176 18.07 0.83 -13.08
N LEU A 177 17.40 -0.32 -13.16
CA LEU A 177 17.98 -1.61 -12.83
C LEU A 177 18.51 -2.35 -14.07
N GLY A 178 18.31 -1.86 -15.29
CA GLY A 178 18.54 -2.60 -16.54
C GLY A 178 17.46 -3.64 -16.80
N GLU A 179 17.34 -4.14 -18.03
CA GLU A 179 16.24 -5.03 -18.44
C GLU A 179 16.11 -6.32 -17.61
N PHE A 180 14.85 -6.76 -17.41
CA PHE A 180 14.42 -7.98 -16.72
C PHE A 180 12.96 -8.34 -17.06
#